data_AF-A0A9D3RST1-F1
#
_entry.id   AF-A0A9D3RST1-F1
#
_cell.length_a   1.000
_cell.length_b   1.000
_cell.length_c   1.000
_cell.angle_alpha   90.00
_cell.angle_beta   90.00
_cell.angle_gamma   90.00
#
_symmetry.space_group_name_H-M   'P 1'
#
loop_
_entity.id
_entity.type
_entity.pdbx_description
1 polymer ?
#
loop_
_entity_poly.entity_id
_entity_poly.type
_entity_poly.pdbx_seq_one_letter_code
_entity_poly.pdbx_strand_id
1 'polypeptide(L)'
;MERISRQEKDRDWLNLLTDKRNARPNHGGPDWETESHDWYCFQCHLPGDVLPCDSCFRVYHLKCLSEQPWDSASSWQCLSCKGSKKKNLSKQEMIKYLRFIVQRMKERAVDLNKKGKDTKHPMYRRLIHTALDVSNIQENLAEGKYKSFDEFKADAQLIVHNTAILFGVHSDQAEIARLLYTDTCHELDELQLCRTCFYLSNARPDNWFCYPCTPNHEVVWAKMKGFGYWPAKVLQREDNQVDVRFFGHQHQRAWIPADNIQDIGVSVAQLQVKRSMGWKKACEELELYQRFLREGRLWKGRVGEEKLESAEEPESSISSTSNEQLKVNQEPKAKKGRRSQAPEPKEEEPEPEVEATKKASASSPRTLHRSTQTSSDGACQNMCHEKYTKIFSDVKEMMKAENKRETERVVREALEKLRSEMEDEKRLALSKAVSGAQAEMDRKCKQVKEKCKEELVEEVKKMVAQHKQLLSQTKKKQWCYNCEEEAMYHCCWNTSYCSIKCQQEHWHADHKRTCRRKR
;
A
#
# COMPACT_ATOMS: atom_id res chain seq x y z
N MET A 1 2.58 40.20 -7.46
CA MET A 1 1.53 39.31 -7.99
C MET A 1 2.00 38.83 -9.34
N GLU A 2 2.25 37.54 -9.55
CA GLU A 2 2.53 37.02 -10.89
C GLU A 2 2.11 35.56 -10.99
N ARG A 3 1.23 35.28 -11.95
CA ARG A 3 0.75 33.92 -12.27
C ARG A 3 1.66 33.34 -13.34
N ILE A 4 2.67 32.58 -12.94
CA ILE A 4 3.49 31.83 -13.90
C ILE A 4 2.66 30.66 -14.46
N SER A 5 2.61 30.57 -15.79
CA SER A 5 1.78 29.64 -16.55
C SER A 5 2.25 28.20 -16.43
N ARG A 6 1.33 27.23 -16.48
CA ARG A 6 1.66 25.79 -16.54
C ARG A 6 2.44 25.40 -17.81
N GLN A 7 2.46 26.25 -18.85
CA GLN A 7 3.04 25.92 -20.16
C GLN A 7 4.58 25.98 -20.26
N GLU A 8 5.29 26.56 -19.29
CA GLU A 8 6.77 26.61 -19.37
C GLU A 8 7.43 25.26 -19.04
N LYS A 9 6.74 24.37 -18.29
CA LYS A 9 7.33 23.10 -17.83
C LYS A 9 7.52 22.03 -18.91
N ASP A 10 6.78 22.12 -20.02
CA ASP A 10 6.85 21.11 -21.09
C ASP A 10 7.89 21.45 -22.18
N ARG A 11 8.42 22.69 -22.21
CA ARG A 11 9.48 23.07 -23.17
C ARG A 11 10.87 22.54 -22.79
N ASP A 12 11.13 22.30 -21.50
CA ASP A 12 12.44 21.84 -21.03
C ASP A 12 12.78 20.41 -21.49
N TRP A 13 11.77 19.53 -21.62
CA TRP A 13 11.98 18.13 -22.00
C TRP A 13 12.60 17.94 -23.39
N LEU A 14 12.21 18.76 -24.38
CA LEU A 14 12.83 18.72 -25.71
C LEU A 14 14.21 19.38 -25.74
N ASN A 15 14.44 20.43 -24.96
CA ASN A 15 15.74 21.11 -24.92
C ASN A 15 16.83 20.21 -24.30
N LEU A 16 16.51 19.50 -23.20
CA LEU A 16 17.40 18.50 -22.57
C LEU A 16 17.79 17.34 -23.51
N LEU A 17 16.90 16.94 -24.42
CA LEU A 17 17.20 15.97 -25.49
C LEU A 17 18.06 16.55 -26.63
N THR A 18 18.11 17.88 -26.76
CA THR A 18 18.82 18.57 -27.84
C THR A 18 20.25 18.95 -27.44
N ASP A 19 20.50 19.31 -26.19
CA ASP A 19 21.87 19.56 -25.69
C ASP A 19 22.77 18.33 -25.79
N LYS A 20 22.25 17.14 -25.47
CA LYS A 20 22.98 15.86 -25.68
C LYS A 20 23.23 15.52 -27.16
N ARG A 21 22.78 16.34 -28.12
CA ARG A 21 22.91 16.09 -29.56
C ARG A 21 23.93 17.00 -30.27
N ASN A 22 24.37 18.09 -29.63
CA ASN A 22 25.26 19.09 -30.23
C ASN A 22 26.72 19.04 -29.76
N ALA A 23 27.09 18.11 -28.87
CA ALA A 23 28.49 17.81 -28.57
C ALA A 23 29.19 17.25 -29.83
N ARG A 24 30.05 18.06 -30.47
CA ARG A 24 30.85 17.62 -31.62
C ARG A 24 31.82 16.51 -31.19
N PRO A 25 32.02 15.46 -31.99
CA PRO A 25 33.07 14.49 -31.73
C PRO A 25 34.43 15.14 -32.06
N ASN A 26 35.16 15.55 -31.04
CA ASN A 26 36.59 15.79 -31.20
C ASN A 26 37.32 14.44 -31.19
N HIS A 27 38.35 14.27 -32.01
CA HIS A 27 39.07 13.00 -32.10
C HIS A 27 39.87 12.71 -30.82
N GLY A 28 39.75 11.49 -30.31
CA GLY A 28 40.26 11.06 -29.01
C GLY A 28 39.09 10.64 -28.13
N GLY A 29 38.83 9.33 -28.05
CA GLY A 29 37.68 8.80 -27.31
C GLY A 29 37.80 9.13 -25.82
N PRO A 30 36.82 9.82 -25.22
CA PRO A 30 36.83 10.06 -23.78
C PRO A 30 36.37 8.81 -23.05
N ASP A 31 37.12 8.42 -22.02
CA ASP A 31 36.49 7.79 -20.87
C ASP A 31 35.40 8.75 -20.39
N TRP A 32 34.19 8.22 -20.27
CA TRP A 32 33.08 8.92 -19.64
C TRP A 32 33.42 8.97 -18.15
N GLU A 33 33.99 10.09 -17.70
CA GLU A 33 34.16 10.31 -16.27
C GLU A 33 32.79 10.13 -15.60
N THR A 34 32.74 9.29 -14.57
CA THR A 34 31.52 9.10 -13.80
C THR A 34 31.14 10.44 -13.21
N GLU A 35 30.03 11.00 -13.69
CA GLU A 35 29.49 12.27 -13.17
C GLU A 35 29.41 12.15 -11.65
N SER A 36 30.00 13.11 -10.92
CA SER A 36 30.21 12.96 -9.47
C SER A 36 28.95 13.20 -8.63
N HIS A 37 27.90 13.72 -9.26
CA HIS A 37 26.66 14.16 -8.64
C HIS A 37 25.46 13.87 -9.54
N ASP A 38 24.30 13.69 -8.91
CA ASP A 38 23.02 13.55 -9.57
C ASP A 38 22.61 14.84 -10.30
N TRP A 39 21.68 14.74 -11.24
CA TRP A 39 21.10 15.88 -11.97
C TRP A 39 19.73 16.28 -11.42
N TYR A 40 19.12 15.41 -10.62
CA TYR A 40 17.76 15.58 -10.11
C TYR A 40 17.78 15.97 -8.64
N CYS A 41 16.98 16.97 -8.26
CA CYS A 41 16.89 17.39 -6.87
C CYS A 41 16.39 16.25 -5.96
N PHE A 42 17.13 15.90 -4.91
CA PHE A 42 16.81 14.75 -4.06
C PHE A 42 15.48 14.91 -3.28
N GLN A 43 14.99 16.15 -3.13
CA GLN A 43 13.76 16.49 -2.44
C GLN A 43 12.50 16.49 -3.33
N CYS A 44 12.61 16.90 -4.61
CA CYS A 44 11.45 17.00 -5.51
C CYS A 44 11.54 16.12 -6.78
N HIS A 45 12.69 15.49 -7.00
CA HIS A 45 12.99 14.58 -8.12
C HIS A 45 12.91 15.22 -9.51
N LEU A 46 12.94 16.55 -9.59
CA LEU A 46 12.94 17.31 -10.84
C LEU A 46 14.36 17.84 -11.16
N PRO A 47 14.70 18.01 -12.45
CA PRO A 47 15.95 18.64 -12.88
C PRO A 47 15.92 20.17 -12.68
N GLY A 48 17.01 20.85 -13.04
CA GLY A 48 17.15 22.31 -13.02
C GLY A 48 18.36 22.78 -12.21
N ASP A 49 18.40 24.04 -11.79
CA ASP A 49 19.53 24.62 -11.06
C ASP A 49 19.65 24.05 -9.63
N VAL A 50 20.53 23.08 -9.46
CA VAL A 50 20.71 22.30 -8.24
C VAL A 50 22.08 22.56 -7.59
N LEU A 51 22.08 22.62 -6.26
CA LEU A 51 23.26 22.73 -5.41
C LEU A 51 23.78 21.32 -5.07
N PRO A 52 25.04 20.97 -5.43
CA PRO A 52 25.65 19.70 -5.04
C PRO A 52 26.10 19.68 -3.58
N CYS A 53 26.10 18.49 -2.97
CA CYS A 53 26.56 18.26 -1.60
C CYS A 53 28.02 17.83 -1.56
N ASP A 54 28.87 18.54 -0.80
CA ASP A 54 30.33 18.30 -0.72
C ASP A 54 30.73 16.96 -0.06
N SER A 55 29.78 16.05 0.16
CA SER A 55 30.00 14.77 0.87
C SER A 55 29.14 13.61 0.36
N CYS A 56 28.32 13.81 -0.68
CA CYS A 56 27.67 12.74 -1.42
C CYS A 56 27.12 13.25 -2.76
N PHE A 57 26.86 12.35 -3.69
CA PHE A 57 26.31 12.66 -5.02
C PHE A 57 24.98 13.42 -5.04
N ARG A 58 24.27 13.58 -3.92
CA ARG A 58 22.92 14.16 -3.88
C ARG A 58 22.95 15.67 -4.12
N VAL A 59 22.02 16.17 -4.92
CA VAL A 59 21.87 17.58 -5.27
C VAL A 59 20.48 18.10 -4.89
N TYR A 60 20.32 19.41 -4.65
CA TYR A 60 19.06 19.99 -4.18
C TYR A 60 18.80 21.37 -4.80
N HIS A 61 17.58 21.67 -5.25
CA HIS A 61 17.23 23.07 -5.59
C HIS A 61 17.26 23.92 -4.31
N LEU A 62 17.73 25.17 -4.43
CA LEU A 62 17.75 26.13 -3.31
C LEU A 62 16.37 26.31 -2.66
N LYS A 63 15.31 26.36 -3.47
CA LYS A 63 13.90 26.46 -3.04
C LYS A 63 13.35 25.20 -2.33
N CYS A 64 14.06 24.09 -2.38
CA CYS A 64 13.68 22.82 -1.75
C CYS A 64 14.43 22.57 -0.44
N LEU A 65 15.25 23.51 0.02
CA LEU A 65 15.92 23.47 1.32
C LEU A 65 15.10 24.28 2.33
N SER A 66 14.86 23.70 3.52
CA SER A 66 14.19 24.38 4.63
C SER A 66 15.05 25.46 5.30
N GLU A 67 16.37 25.32 5.18
CA GLU A 67 17.39 26.26 5.65
C GLU A 67 18.19 26.74 4.45
N GLN A 68 18.31 28.05 4.25
CA GLN A 68 19.12 28.59 3.16
C GLN A 68 20.61 28.50 3.52
N PRO A 69 21.47 28.05 2.58
CA PRO A 69 22.90 27.85 2.79
C PRO A 69 23.66 29.18 2.76
N TRP A 70 23.47 29.99 3.78
CA TRP A 70 24.26 31.22 3.96
C TRP A 70 25.55 30.90 4.72
N ASP A 71 26.65 30.76 3.99
CA ASP A 71 27.97 31.27 4.37
C ASP A 71 28.94 31.01 3.22
N SER A 72 29.38 32.07 2.55
CA SER A 72 30.17 32.01 1.29
C SER A 72 31.61 31.47 1.45
N ALA A 73 31.94 30.86 2.58
CA ALA A 73 33.25 30.30 2.92
C ALA A 73 33.17 28.84 3.43
N SER A 74 31.97 28.25 3.53
CA SER A 74 31.74 26.97 4.19
C SER A 74 31.32 25.88 3.18
N SER A 75 31.89 24.68 3.31
CA SER A 75 31.44 23.51 2.55
C SER A 75 29.98 23.16 2.89
N TRP A 76 29.14 22.99 1.86
CA TRP A 76 27.74 22.70 2.04
C TRP A 76 27.46 21.20 2.09
N GLN A 77 26.78 20.78 3.15
CA GLN A 77 26.35 19.39 3.36
C GLN A 77 24.84 19.30 3.46
N CYS A 78 24.25 18.37 2.72
CA CYS A 78 22.83 18.07 2.77
C CYS A 78 22.41 17.48 4.14
N LEU A 79 21.10 17.49 4.40
CA LEU A 79 20.53 17.01 5.67
C LEU A 79 20.90 15.56 5.98
N SER A 80 20.97 14.68 4.97
CA SER A 80 21.39 13.28 5.15
C SER A 80 22.82 13.19 5.68
N CYS A 81 23.79 13.86 5.03
CA CYS A 81 25.19 13.87 5.46
C CYS A 81 25.41 14.57 6.82
N LYS A 82 24.62 15.60 7.13
CA LYS A 82 24.60 16.23 8.46
C LYS A 82 24.07 15.25 9.52
N GLY A 83 23.01 14.49 9.21
CA GLY A 83 22.41 13.49 10.10
C GLY A 83 23.36 12.33 10.46
N SER A 84 24.10 11.82 9.49
CA SER A 84 25.05 10.71 9.67
C SER A 84 26.12 10.92 10.76
N LYS A 85 26.37 12.18 11.18
CA LYS A 85 27.32 12.55 12.24
C LYS A 85 26.78 12.35 13.67
N LYS A 86 25.49 12.05 13.84
CA LYS A 86 24.88 11.81 15.16
C LYS A 86 25.41 10.52 15.80
N LYS A 87 25.39 10.45 17.14
CA LYS A 87 25.65 9.20 17.88
C LYS A 87 24.55 8.19 17.54
N ASN A 88 24.94 7.01 17.06
CA ASN A 88 24.04 5.91 16.71
C ASN A 88 24.26 4.72 17.65
N LEU A 89 23.42 3.68 17.52
CA LEU A 89 23.59 2.41 18.22
C LEU A 89 24.87 1.67 17.77
N SER A 90 25.25 0.62 18.50
CA SER A 90 26.31 -0.28 18.04
C SER A 90 25.95 -0.92 16.69
N LYS A 91 26.97 -1.27 15.89
CA LYS A 91 26.77 -1.91 14.58
C LYS A 91 25.87 -3.15 14.67
N GLN A 92 26.04 -3.98 15.71
CA GLN A 92 25.24 -5.18 15.93
C GLN A 92 23.77 -4.87 16.27
N GLU A 93 23.51 -3.91 17.16
CA GLU A 93 22.14 -3.51 17.48
C GLU A 93 21.43 -2.86 16.28
N MET A 94 22.12 -2.00 15.54
CA MET A 94 21.56 -1.37 14.33
C MET A 94 21.20 -2.45 13.28
N ILE A 95 22.08 -3.42 13.04
CA ILE A 95 21.79 -4.56 12.15
C ILE A 95 20.57 -5.36 12.63
N LYS A 96 20.47 -5.61 13.94
CA LYS A 96 19.34 -6.31 14.57
C LYS A 96 18.01 -5.59 14.36
N TYR A 97 17.97 -4.27 14.55
CA TYR A 97 16.72 -3.50 14.40
C TYR A 97 16.33 -3.28 12.94
N LEU A 98 17.29 -2.90 12.09
CA LEU A 98 17.05 -2.66 10.67
C LEU A 98 16.63 -3.95 9.93
N ARG A 99 17.00 -5.14 10.41
CA ARG A 99 16.53 -6.42 9.84
C ARG A 99 15.00 -6.52 9.82
N PHE A 100 14.32 -6.12 10.91
CA PHE A 100 12.85 -6.11 10.96
C PHE A 100 12.24 -5.10 9.96
N ILE A 101 12.86 -3.92 9.81
CA ILE A 101 12.39 -2.90 8.89
C ILE A 101 12.54 -3.38 7.44
N VAL A 102 13.73 -3.89 7.07
CA VAL A 102 14.01 -4.41 5.72
C VAL A 102 13.10 -5.59 5.36
N GLN A 103 12.75 -6.47 6.32
CA GLN A 103 11.80 -7.54 6.05
C GLN A 103 10.43 -7.00 5.62
N ARG A 104 9.88 -6.01 6.35
CA ARG A 104 8.62 -5.37 5.97
C ARG A 104 8.72 -4.54 4.68
N MET A 105 9.87 -3.94 4.41
CA MET A 105 10.12 -3.26 3.13
C MET A 105 10.00 -4.23 1.95
N LYS A 106 10.49 -5.47 2.08
CA LYS A 106 10.36 -6.48 1.00
C LYS A 106 8.90 -6.81 0.72
N GLU A 107 8.11 -7.07 1.77
CA GLU A 107 6.68 -7.40 1.67
C GLU A 107 5.93 -6.34 0.84
N ARG A 108 6.17 -5.05 1.12
CA ARG A 108 5.52 -3.93 0.41
C ARG A 108 6.13 -3.64 -0.97
N ALA A 109 7.43 -3.88 -1.15
CA ALA A 109 8.11 -3.68 -2.44
C ALA A 109 7.64 -4.66 -3.53
N VAL A 110 6.93 -5.74 -3.19
CA VAL A 110 6.28 -6.62 -4.17
C VAL A 110 5.34 -5.83 -5.10
N ASP A 111 4.57 -4.88 -4.58
CA ASP A 111 3.61 -4.12 -5.40
C ASP A 111 4.28 -3.08 -6.29
N LEU A 112 5.40 -2.51 -5.85
CA LEU A 112 6.27 -1.69 -6.68
C LEU A 112 6.84 -2.52 -7.86
N ASN A 113 7.28 -3.74 -7.58
CA ASN A 113 7.83 -4.66 -8.58
C ASN A 113 6.76 -5.13 -9.59
N LYS A 114 5.51 -5.38 -9.15
CA LYS A 114 4.38 -5.72 -10.04
C LYS A 114 4.07 -4.64 -11.08
N LYS A 115 4.20 -3.35 -10.72
CA LYS A 115 3.98 -2.22 -11.64
C LYS A 115 5.20 -1.88 -12.54
N GLY A 116 6.26 -2.68 -12.47
CA GLY A 116 7.30 -2.78 -13.50
C GLY A 116 8.72 -2.43 -13.03
N LYS A 117 9.62 -3.42 -12.98
CA LYS A 117 11.07 -3.18 -13.09
C LYS A 117 11.46 -3.15 -14.58
N ASP A 118 11.62 -1.97 -15.17
CA ASP A 118 12.40 -1.82 -16.41
C ASP A 118 13.77 -1.20 -16.16
N THR A 119 14.51 -1.83 -15.25
CA THR A 119 15.95 -1.58 -15.05
C THR A 119 16.81 -1.97 -16.26
N LYS A 120 16.20 -2.59 -17.29
CA LYS A 120 16.81 -2.93 -18.58
C LYS A 120 16.66 -1.82 -19.62
N HIS A 121 15.83 -0.81 -19.36
CA HIS A 121 15.60 0.29 -20.30
C HIS A 121 16.91 1.03 -20.62
N PRO A 122 17.24 1.30 -21.90
CA PRO A 122 18.50 1.97 -22.27
C PRO A 122 18.69 3.36 -21.65
N MET A 123 17.60 4.04 -21.25
CA MET A 123 17.68 5.31 -20.54
C MET A 123 17.87 5.17 -19.02
N TYR A 124 17.68 3.99 -18.42
CA TYR A 124 17.90 3.78 -16.98
C TYR A 124 19.32 4.20 -16.59
N ARG A 125 20.33 3.68 -17.30
CA ARG A 125 21.75 4.06 -17.14
C ARG A 125 22.09 5.51 -17.53
N ARG A 126 21.15 6.27 -18.11
CA ARG A 126 21.34 7.68 -18.53
C ARG A 126 20.62 8.68 -17.63
N LEU A 127 19.77 8.21 -16.72
CA LEU A 127 18.91 9.01 -15.86
C LEU A 127 19.16 8.72 -14.37
N ILE A 128 19.59 7.49 -14.04
CA ILE A 128 19.84 7.06 -12.66
C ILE A 128 21.33 7.09 -12.37
N HIS A 129 21.77 8.03 -11.52
CA HIS A 129 23.15 8.15 -11.05
C HIS A 129 23.55 6.95 -10.18
N THR A 130 22.73 6.59 -9.19
CA THR A 130 23.00 5.45 -8.28
C THR A 130 21.81 4.51 -8.25
N ALA A 131 21.99 3.34 -8.87
CA ALA A 131 21.01 2.27 -8.84
C ALA A 131 20.96 1.62 -7.45
N LEU A 132 19.74 1.44 -6.92
CA LEU A 132 19.50 0.80 -5.63
C LEU A 132 18.06 0.23 -5.61
N ASP A 133 17.90 -0.98 -5.07
CA ASP A 133 16.60 -1.51 -4.66
C ASP A 133 16.65 -2.16 -3.26
N VAL A 134 15.52 -2.70 -2.80
CA VAL A 134 15.39 -3.29 -1.44
C VAL A 134 16.31 -4.49 -1.23
N SER A 135 16.68 -5.23 -2.27
CA SER A 135 17.67 -6.31 -2.16
C SER A 135 19.06 -5.75 -1.89
N ASN A 136 19.45 -4.66 -2.57
CA ASN A 136 20.72 -4.00 -2.29
C ASN A 136 20.77 -3.39 -0.87
N ILE A 137 19.64 -2.86 -0.38
CA ILE A 137 19.54 -2.40 1.02
C ILE A 137 19.76 -3.58 2.00
N GLN A 138 19.22 -4.76 1.71
CA GLN A 138 19.46 -5.96 2.52
C GLN A 138 20.92 -6.40 2.50
N GLU A 139 21.56 -6.41 1.33
CA GLU A 139 22.99 -6.74 1.16
C GLU A 139 23.87 -5.74 1.94
N ASN A 140 23.62 -4.45 1.76
CA ASN A 140 24.29 -3.37 2.50
C ASN A 140 24.11 -3.49 4.01
N LEU A 141 22.96 -3.98 4.47
CA LEU A 141 22.70 -4.26 5.88
C LEU A 141 23.46 -5.48 6.41
N ALA A 142 23.53 -6.56 5.63
CA ALA A 142 24.23 -7.79 6.00
C ALA A 142 25.75 -7.58 6.13
N GLU A 143 26.35 -6.83 5.21
CA GLU A 143 27.74 -6.37 5.30
C GLU A 143 27.91 -5.28 6.40
N GLY A 144 26.80 -4.64 6.78
CA GLY A 144 26.73 -3.57 7.76
C GLY A 144 27.52 -2.35 7.31
N LYS A 145 27.25 -1.89 6.09
CA LYS A 145 27.75 -0.63 5.52
C LYS A 145 27.16 0.59 6.21
N TYR A 146 25.92 0.50 6.70
CA TYR A 146 25.24 1.56 7.44
C TYR A 146 25.93 1.86 8.77
N LYS A 147 26.33 3.12 8.96
CA LYS A 147 26.89 3.69 10.20
C LYS A 147 25.85 4.48 10.98
N SER A 148 24.73 4.83 10.35
CA SER A 148 23.64 5.59 10.95
C SER A 148 22.27 5.23 10.36
N PHE A 149 21.21 5.49 11.13
CA PHE A 149 19.84 5.41 10.63
C PHE A 149 19.55 6.41 9.50
N ASP A 150 20.23 7.57 9.52
CA ASP A 150 20.12 8.60 8.46
C ASP A 150 20.68 8.10 7.11
N GLU A 151 21.75 7.28 7.10
CA GLU A 151 22.24 6.63 5.87
C GLU A 151 21.24 5.61 5.32
N PHE A 152 20.72 4.72 6.17
CA PHE A 152 19.69 3.75 5.79
C PHE A 152 18.42 4.44 5.25
N LYS A 153 17.98 5.51 5.90
CA LYS A 153 16.84 6.35 5.46
C LYS A 153 17.13 7.02 4.11
N ALA A 154 18.35 7.50 3.88
CA ALA A 154 18.73 8.15 2.62
C ALA A 154 18.87 7.16 1.45
N ASP A 155 19.13 5.88 1.72
CA ASP A 155 19.05 4.78 0.76
C ASP A 155 17.59 4.41 0.45
N ALA A 156 16.72 4.30 1.47
CA ALA A 156 15.29 4.11 1.25
C ALA A 156 14.66 5.26 0.43
N GLN A 157 15.11 6.50 0.65
CA GLN A 157 14.70 7.67 -0.16
C GLN A 157 15.20 7.60 -1.61
N LEU A 158 16.37 6.99 -1.85
CA LEU A 158 16.92 6.83 -3.21
C LEU A 158 16.02 5.93 -4.08
N ILE A 159 15.34 4.95 -3.49
CA ILE A 159 14.33 4.14 -4.20
C ILE A 159 13.19 5.04 -4.72
N VAL A 160 12.68 5.95 -3.89
CA VAL A 160 11.65 6.93 -4.30
C VAL A 160 12.18 7.83 -5.40
N HIS A 161 13.40 8.33 -5.23
CA HIS A 161 14.05 9.25 -6.16
C HIS A 161 14.22 8.63 -7.56
N ASN A 162 14.82 7.44 -7.63
CA ASN A 162 14.99 6.70 -8.87
C ASN A 162 13.64 6.38 -9.53
N THR A 163 12.65 5.95 -8.74
CA THR A 163 11.30 5.66 -9.25
C THR A 163 10.63 6.91 -9.82
N ALA A 164 10.73 8.05 -9.14
CA ALA A 164 10.16 9.31 -9.57
C ALA A 164 10.82 9.88 -10.83
N ILE A 165 12.12 9.64 -11.05
CA ILE A 165 12.80 10.00 -12.30
C ILE A 165 12.34 9.12 -13.47
N LEU A 166 12.26 7.80 -13.27
CA LEU A 166 11.97 6.84 -14.34
C LEU A 166 10.51 6.88 -14.81
N PHE A 167 9.57 7.01 -13.87
CA PHE A 167 8.13 6.93 -14.15
C PHE A 167 7.42 8.30 -14.04
N GLY A 168 8.12 9.33 -13.55
CA GLY A 168 7.57 10.64 -13.27
C GLY A 168 7.05 10.79 -11.84
N VAL A 169 7.22 11.97 -11.26
CA VAL A 169 6.88 12.30 -9.86
C VAL A 169 5.43 12.02 -9.46
N HIS A 170 4.49 12.09 -10.41
CA HIS A 170 3.06 11.87 -10.19
C HIS A 170 2.56 10.49 -10.64
N SER A 171 3.46 9.54 -10.92
CA SER A 171 3.09 8.17 -11.28
C SER A 171 2.64 7.33 -10.09
N ASP A 172 1.82 6.32 -10.36
CA ASP A 172 1.47 5.24 -9.44
C ASP A 172 2.71 4.59 -8.79
N GLN A 173 3.77 4.35 -9.58
CA GLN A 173 5.02 3.76 -9.11
C GLN A 173 5.68 4.68 -8.08
N ALA A 174 5.76 5.98 -8.37
CA ALA A 174 6.32 6.96 -7.44
C ALA A 174 5.48 7.10 -6.16
N GLU A 175 4.15 6.93 -6.23
CA GLU A 175 3.27 6.91 -5.05
C GLU A 175 3.50 5.66 -4.19
N ILE A 176 3.58 4.47 -4.79
CA ILE A 176 3.90 3.23 -4.06
C ILE A 176 5.29 3.33 -3.41
N ALA A 177 6.27 3.91 -4.10
CA ALA A 177 7.59 4.13 -3.53
C ALA A 177 7.57 5.16 -2.38
N ARG A 178 6.78 6.24 -2.48
CA ARG A 178 6.56 7.20 -1.37
C ARG A 178 5.92 6.53 -0.16
N LEU A 179 4.93 5.66 -0.36
CA LEU A 179 4.32 4.89 0.73
C LEU A 179 5.36 3.99 1.41
N LEU A 180 6.09 3.18 0.63
CA LEU A 180 7.18 2.33 1.13
C LEU A 180 8.22 3.12 1.96
N TYR A 181 8.61 4.31 1.51
CA TYR A 181 9.53 5.19 2.24
C TYR A 181 8.90 5.80 3.50
N THR A 182 7.63 6.19 3.44
CA THR A 182 6.89 6.74 4.59
C THR A 182 6.75 5.69 5.69
N ASP A 183 6.41 4.46 5.31
CA ASP A 183 6.37 3.30 6.21
C ASP A 183 7.75 3.03 6.82
N THR A 184 8.81 3.08 6.01
CA THR A 184 10.20 2.90 6.47
C THR A 184 10.61 3.98 7.48
N CYS A 185 10.18 5.23 7.27
CA CYS A 185 10.39 6.33 8.22
C CYS A 185 9.64 6.08 9.53
N HIS A 186 8.36 5.70 9.44
CA HIS A 186 7.53 5.37 10.59
C HIS A 186 8.18 4.29 11.47
N GLU A 187 8.77 3.24 10.89
CA GLU A 187 9.48 2.22 11.67
C GLU A 187 10.75 2.73 12.36
N LEU A 188 11.46 3.67 11.74
CA LEU A 188 12.61 4.32 12.38
C LEU A 188 12.18 5.22 13.54
N ASP A 189 11.04 5.89 13.41
CA ASP A 189 10.48 6.75 14.45
C ASP A 189 9.99 5.90 15.65
N GLU A 190 9.31 4.77 15.40
CA GLU A 190 8.97 3.78 16.43
C GLU A 190 10.19 3.24 17.19
N LEU A 191 11.28 2.98 16.46
CA LEU A 191 12.54 2.54 17.02
C LEU A 191 13.21 3.62 17.88
N GLN A 192 13.09 4.91 17.52
CA GLN A 192 13.60 6.00 18.35
C GLN A 192 12.74 6.24 19.60
N LEU A 193 11.41 6.07 19.50
CA LEU A 193 10.49 6.24 20.64
C LEU A 193 10.77 5.22 21.76
N CYS A 194 10.80 3.92 21.45
CA CYS A 194 11.23 2.92 22.41
C CYS A 194 11.75 1.64 21.75
N ARG A 195 13.08 1.44 21.82
CA ARG A 195 13.79 0.28 21.24
C ARG A 195 13.31 -1.06 21.79
N THR A 196 12.92 -1.11 23.07
CA THR A 196 12.40 -2.33 23.71
C THR A 196 10.99 -2.65 23.23
N CYS A 197 10.08 -1.66 23.13
CA CYS A 197 8.77 -1.85 22.53
C CYS A 197 8.87 -2.21 21.04
N PHE A 198 9.76 -1.56 20.28
CA PHE A 198 10.02 -1.89 18.89
C PHE A 198 10.51 -3.35 18.76
N TYR A 199 11.51 -3.78 19.54
CA TYR A 199 11.97 -5.17 19.52
C TYR A 199 10.83 -6.16 19.80
N LEU A 200 10.13 -5.97 20.92
CA LEU A 200 9.11 -6.91 21.40
C LEU A 200 7.89 -6.95 20.47
N SER A 201 7.51 -5.82 19.85
CA SER A 201 6.41 -5.75 18.89
C SER A 201 6.72 -6.43 17.55
N ASN A 202 7.99 -6.61 17.21
CA ASN A 202 8.43 -7.31 15.99
C ASN A 202 8.78 -8.79 16.26
N ALA A 203 9.51 -9.07 17.34
CA ALA A 203 9.92 -10.43 17.71
C ALA A 203 8.81 -11.27 18.37
N ARG A 204 7.79 -10.62 18.95
CA ARG A 204 6.59 -11.23 19.56
C ARG A 204 6.81 -12.51 20.41
N PRO A 205 7.74 -12.53 21.39
CA PRO A 205 7.78 -13.61 22.36
C PRO A 205 6.49 -13.71 23.20
N ASP A 206 6.30 -14.82 23.90
CA ASP A 206 5.17 -14.98 24.83
C ASP A 206 5.08 -13.82 25.82
N ASN A 207 3.89 -13.20 25.90
CA ASN A 207 3.62 -12.02 26.71
C ASN A 207 4.56 -10.84 26.38
N TRP A 208 4.94 -10.65 25.11
CA TRP A 208 5.84 -9.58 24.66
C TRP A 208 5.46 -8.19 25.20
N PHE A 209 4.16 -7.87 25.26
CA PHE A 209 3.68 -6.59 25.77
C PHE A 209 3.70 -6.48 27.31
N CYS A 210 3.92 -7.58 28.04
CA CYS A 210 4.05 -7.58 29.50
C CYS A 210 5.45 -7.26 30.00
N TYR A 211 6.49 -7.28 29.15
CA TYR A 211 7.83 -6.92 29.60
C TYR A 211 7.97 -5.39 29.83
N PRO A 212 8.58 -4.95 30.94
CA PRO A 212 8.89 -3.56 31.20
C PRO A 212 10.04 -3.05 30.32
N CYS A 213 10.04 -1.74 30.10
CA CYS A 213 11.07 -1.01 29.35
C CYS A 213 11.94 -0.20 30.32
N THR A 214 12.98 0.47 29.84
CA THR A 214 13.80 1.35 30.67
C THR A 214 14.03 2.68 29.95
N PRO A 215 13.45 3.80 30.42
CA PRO A 215 12.54 3.94 31.56
C PRO A 215 11.22 3.16 31.38
N ASN A 216 10.50 2.95 32.48
CA ASN A 216 9.17 2.33 32.44
C ASN A 216 8.17 3.26 31.74
N HIS A 217 7.33 2.71 30.88
CA HIS A 217 6.18 3.44 30.35
C HIS A 217 5.15 3.66 31.46
N GLU A 218 4.64 4.89 31.55
CA GLU A 218 3.45 5.19 32.34
C GLU A 218 2.27 4.35 31.81
N VAL A 219 1.46 3.80 32.71
CA VAL A 219 0.22 3.12 32.37
C VAL A 219 -0.97 3.96 32.80
N VAL A 220 -2.01 3.99 31.97
CA VAL A 220 -3.19 4.85 32.14
C VAL A 220 -4.46 4.14 31.69
N TRP A 221 -5.61 4.63 32.14
CA TRP A 221 -6.88 4.36 31.48
C TRP A 221 -7.11 5.43 30.40
N ALA A 222 -7.23 5.02 29.14
CA ALA A 222 -7.44 5.92 28.02
C ALA A 222 -8.76 5.62 27.32
N LYS A 223 -9.47 6.66 26.86
CA LYS A 223 -10.78 6.55 26.21
C LYS A 223 -10.76 7.10 24.78
N MET A 224 -10.98 6.23 23.79
CA MET A 224 -11.24 6.62 22.41
C MET A 224 -12.69 7.06 22.21
N LYS A 225 -12.92 8.00 21.27
CA LYS A 225 -14.27 8.45 20.90
C LYS A 225 -15.12 7.28 20.40
N GLY A 226 -16.28 7.08 21.02
CA GLY A 226 -17.19 5.95 20.73
C GLY A 226 -16.92 4.67 21.53
N PHE A 227 -15.84 4.63 22.32
CA PHE A 227 -15.48 3.51 23.18
C PHE A 227 -15.52 3.90 24.67
N GLY A 228 -15.41 2.89 25.54
CA GLY A 228 -15.16 3.10 26.96
C GLY A 228 -13.67 3.29 27.26
N TYR A 229 -13.31 3.39 28.54
CA TYR A 229 -11.92 3.36 28.98
C TYR A 229 -11.29 1.97 28.81
N TRP A 230 -10.06 1.93 28.29
CA TRP A 230 -9.22 0.74 28.16
C TRP A 230 -7.84 1.02 28.77
N PRO A 231 -7.14 0.00 29.29
CA PRO A 231 -5.81 0.17 29.82
C PRO A 231 -4.80 0.34 28.67
N ALA A 232 -3.83 1.24 28.84
CA ALA A 232 -2.81 1.52 27.83
C ALA A 232 -1.47 1.92 28.44
N LYS A 233 -0.40 1.79 27.66
CA LYS A 233 0.93 2.37 27.94
C LYS A 233 1.08 3.70 27.20
N VAL A 234 1.57 4.73 27.88
CA VAL A 234 1.96 6.01 27.29
C VAL A 234 3.31 5.86 26.59
N LEU A 235 3.37 6.23 25.32
CA LEU A 235 4.61 6.25 24.52
C LEU A 235 5.22 7.66 24.53
N GLN A 236 4.40 8.69 24.33
CA GLN A 236 4.80 10.10 24.37
C GLN A 236 3.61 11.00 24.73
N ARG A 237 3.90 12.24 25.12
CA ARG A 237 2.91 13.26 25.53
C ARG A 237 3.18 14.55 24.78
N GLU A 238 2.12 15.18 24.28
CA GLU A 238 2.07 16.56 23.78
C GLU A 238 1.06 17.33 24.65
N ASP A 239 1.06 18.67 24.57
CA ASP A 239 0.29 19.52 25.50
C ASP A 239 -1.22 19.20 25.56
N ASN A 240 -1.82 18.80 24.44
CA ASN A 240 -3.26 18.52 24.33
C ASN A 240 -3.61 17.03 24.15
N GLN A 241 -2.62 16.16 23.92
CA GLN A 241 -2.86 14.77 23.53
C GLN A 241 -1.74 13.82 23.96
N VAL A 242 -2.11 12.56 24.18
CA VAL A 242 -1.22 11.51 24.69
C VAL A 242 -1.25 10.35 23.72
N ASP A 243 -0.08 9.96 23.23
CA ASP A 243 0.11 8.80 22.37
C ASP A 243 0.18 7.54 23.24
N VAL A 244 -0.81 6.67 23.07
CA VAL A 244 -0.93 5.45 23.86
C VAL A 244 -1.01 4.21 22.99
N ARG A 245 -0.47 3.11 23.52
CA ARG A 245 -0.66 1.77 22.97
C ARG A 245 -1.46 0.93 23.95
N PHE A 246 -2.65 0.51 23.54
CA PHE A 246 -3.60 -0.23 24.37
C PHE A 246 -3.11 -1.66 24.65
N PHE A 247 -3.48 -2.18 25.82
CA PHE A 247 -3.41 -3.61 26.10
C PHE A 247 -4.55 -4.36 25.40
N GLY A 248 -4.41 -5.68 25.27
CA GLY A 248 -5.36 -6.56 24.60
C GLY A 248 -5.01 -6.85 23.15
N HIS A 249 -5.75 -7.78 22.55
CA HIS A 249 -5.35 -8.55 21.35
C HIS A 249 -4.82 -7.76 20.14
N GLN A 250 -5.32 -6.55 19.87
CA GLN A 250 -4.91 -5.75 18.72
C GLN A 250 -3.70 -4.82 19.01
N HIS A 251 -3.33 -4.64 20.28
CA HIS A 251 -2.33 -3.67 20.77
C HIS A 251 -2.36 -2.33 20.02
N GLN A 252 -3.57 -1.81 19.80
CA GLN A 252 -3.86 -0.65 18.98
C GLN A 252 -3.14 0.58 19.52
N ARG A 253 -2.67 1.45 18.62
CA ARG A 253 -2.08 2.73 18.95
C ARG A 253 -3.00 3.88 18.55
N ALA A 254 -3.08 4.91 19.38
CA ALA A 254 -3.85 6.12 19.10
C ALA A 254 -3.35 7.32 19.89
N TRP A 255 -3.48 8.50 19.30
CA TRP A 255 -3.47 9.77 20.02
C TRP A 255 -4.82 9.98 20.72
N ILE A 256 -4.78 10.26 22.01
CA ILE A 256 -5.94 10.42 22.88
C ILE A 256 -5.90 11.83 23.49
N PRO A 257 -6.97 12.64 23.42
CA PRO A 257 -7.00 13.96 24.07
C PRO A 257 -6.73 13.82 25.57
N ALA A 258 -5.97 14.75 26.15
CA ALA A 258 -5.53 14.68 27.54
C ALA A 258 -6.70 14.49 28.54
N ASP A 259 -7.84 15.14 28.30
CA ASP A 259 -9.08 15.01 29.10
C ASP A 259 -9.67 13.58 29.15
N ASN A 260 -9.30 12.73 28.20
CA ASN A 260 -9.74 11.32 28.10
C ASN A 260 -8.70 10.34 28.66
N ILE A 261 -7.72 10.83 29.40
CA ILE A 261 -6.75 10.05 30.16
C ILE A 261 -7.12 10.11 31.65
N GLN A 262 -7.02 8.97 32.33
CA GLN A 262 -7.21 8.84 33.78
C GLN A 262 -6.06 8.01 34.36
N ASP A 263 -5.64 8.34 35.59
CA ASP A 263 -4.59 7.60 36.31
C ASP A 263 -4.99 6.12 36.49
N ILE A 264 -4.03 5.20 36.38
CA ILE A 264 -4.32 3.76 36.42
C ILE A 264 -4.90 3.29 37.75
N GLY A 265 -4.63 4.01 38.85
CA GLY A 265 -5.16 3.73 40.19
C GLY A 265 -6.64 4.10 40.35
N VAL A 266 -7.25 4.82 39.40
CA VAL A 266 -8.70 5.09 39.41
C VAL A 266 -9.47 3.79 39.32
N SER A 267 -10.41 3.59 40.25
CA SER A 267 -11.23 2.38 40.30
C SER A 267 -12.08 2.24 39.04
N VAL A 268 -12.05 1.06 38.42
CA VAL A 268 -12.88 0.70 37.25
C VAL A 268 -14.37 0.96 37.48
N ALA A 269 -14.85 0.94 38.73
CA ALA A 269 -16.24 1.26 39.07
C ALA A 269 -16.62 2.74 38.79
N GLN A 270 -15.64 3.64 38.74
CA GLN A 270 -15.81 5.07 38.45
C GLN A 270 -15.66 5.38 36.95
N LEU A 271 -15.23 4.40 36.14
CA LEU A 271 -14.92 4.58 34.72
C LEU A 271 -16.05 4.06 33.82
N GLN A 272 -16.33 4.78 32.74
CA GLN A 272 -17.24 4.31 31.68
C GLN A 272 -16.56 3.18 30.88
N VAL A 273 -16.77 1.92 31.29
CA VAL A 273 -16.18 0.73 30.64
C VAL A 273 -17.23 -0.22 30.06
N LYS A 274 -16.94 -0.82 28.90
CA LYS A 274 -17.70 -1.94 28.33
C LYS A 274 -16.94 -3.23 28.61
N ARG A 275 -17.37 -4.00 29.63
CA ARG A 275 -16.72 -5.24 30.12
C ARG A 275 -16.84 -6.43 29.15
N SER A 276 -16.42 -6.25 27.91
CA SER A 276 -16.31 -7.30 26.90
C SER A 276 -15.21 -8.31 27.26
N MET A 277 -15.21 -9.48 26.60
CA MET A 277 -14.12 -10.45 26.80
C MET A 277 -12.75 -9.91 26.37
N GLY A 278 -12.69 -9.08 25.33
CA GLY A 278 -11.45 -8.40 24.92
C GLY A 278 -10.95 -7.41 25.98
N TRP A 279 -11.87 -6.67 26.62
CA TRP A 279 -11.53 -5.72 27.69
C TRP A 279 -11.02 -6.44 28.95
N LYS A 280 -11.62 -7.59 29.31
CA LYS A 280 -11.12 -8.43 30.43
C LYS A 280 -9.70 -8.92 30.17
N LYS A 281 -9.43 -9.48 28.98
CA LYS A 281 -8.08 -9.91 28.58
C LYS A 281 -7.05 -8.77 28.60
N ALA A 282 -7.44 -7.55 28.22
CA ALA A 282 -6.57 -6.37 28.31
C ALA A 282 -6.22 -6.01 29.77
N CYS A 283 -7.14 -6.21 30.71
CA CYS A 283 -6.88 -6.02 32.14
C CYS A 283 -6.00 -7.13 32.72
N GLU A 284 -6.24 -8.39 32.35
CA GLU A 284 -5.39 -9.54 32.70
C GLU A 284 -3.94 -9.35 32.21
N GLU A 285 -3.76 -8.83 31.00
CA GLU A 285 -2.44 -8.49 30.43
C GLU A 285 -1.78 -7.31 31.18
N LEU A 286 -2.55 -6.28 31.56
CA LEU A 286 -2.06 -5.18 32.41
C LEU A 286 -1.59 -5.68 33.79
N GLU A 287 -2.38 -6.54 34.44
CA GLU A 287 -2.02 -7.11 35.75
C GLU A 287 -0.72 -7.92 35.68
N LEU A 288 -0.53 -8.68 34.58
CA LEU A 288 0.71 -9.40 34.30
C LEU A 288 1.89 -8.46 34.02
N TYR A 289 1.68 -7.37 33.27
CA TYR A 289 2.68 -6.30 33.08
C TYR A 289 3.10 -5.65 34.41
N GLN A 290 2.14 -5.28 35.25
CA GLN A 290 2.40 -4.72 36.58
C GLN A 290 3.10 -5.73 37.50
N ARG A 291 2.84 -7.03 37.35
CA ARG A 291 3.58 -8.07 38.05
C ARG A 291 5.03 -8.14 37.57
N PHE A 292 5.29 -8.14 36.26
CA PHE A 292 6.65 -8.15 35.71
C PHE A 292 7.44 -6.90 36.11
N LEU A 293 6.79 -5.73 36.19
CA LEU A 293 7.36 -4.51 36.77
C LEU A 293 7.83 -4.73 38.22
N ARG A 294 6.95 -5.24 39.10
CA ARG A 294 7.28 -5.50 40.53
C ARG A 294 8.37 -6.56 40.70
N GLU A 295 8.40 -7.58 39.84
CA GLU A 295 9.44 -8.62 39.83
C GLU A 295 10.77 -8.17 39.21
N GLY A 296 10.85 -6.97 38.61
CA GLY A 296 12.04 -6.53 37.86
C GLY A 296 12.33 -7.40 36.62
N ARG A 297 11.32 -8.09 36.08
CA ARG A 297 11.44 -9.10 35.02
C ARG A 297 11.61 -8.45 33.65
N LEU A 298 12.79 -7.90 33.39
CA LEU A 298 13.18 -7.35 32.09
C LEU A 298 13.36 -8.46 31.04
N TRP A 299 13.07 -8.15 29.77
CA TRP A 299 13.41 -9.02 28.65
C TRP A 299 14.93 -9.13 28.49
N LYS A 300 15.48 -10.30 28.82
CA LYS A 300 16.86 -10.67 28.50
C LYS A 300 16.81 -11.54 27.25
N GLY A 301 17.25 -11.00 26.11
CA GLY A 301 17.35 -11.77 24.88
C GLY A 301 18.25 -13.00 25.09
N ARG A 302 17.83 -14.17 24.60
CA ARG A 302 18.66 -15.38 24.73
C ARG A 302 19.92 -15.23 23.91
N VAL A 303 21.07 -15.32 24.57
CA VAL A 303 22.34 -15.61 23.91
C VAL A 303 22.25 -17.07 23.43
N GLY A 304 21.96 -17.29 22.15
CA GLY A 304 21.85 -18.63 21.56
C GLY A 304 20.81 -18.81 20.44
N GLU A 305 19.89 -17.86 20.22
CA GLU A 305 18.89 -17.95 19.13
C GLU A 305 19.43 -17.50 17.76
N GLU A 306 20.73 -17.21 17.64
CA GLU A 306 21.42 -16.82 16.40
C GLU A 306 21.57 -17.97 15.37
N LYS A 307 20.88 -19.11 15.57
CA LYS A 307 21.06 -20.33 14.77
C LYS A 307 19.78 -21.07 14.37
N LEU A 308 18.61 -20.44 14.51
CA LEU A 308 17.34 -21.00 14.06
C LEU A 308 16.46 -20.00 13.28
N GLU A 309 17.07 -19.18 12.42
CA GLU A 309 16.36 -18.45 11.36
C GLU A 309 16.11 -19.39 10.17
N SER A 310 15.18 -20.35 10.33
CA SER A 310 14.67 -21.18 9.23
C SER A 310 13.14 -21.28 9.27
N ALA A 311 12.50 -20.46 8.45
CA ALA A 311 11.17 -20.69 7.89
C ALA A 311 9.99 -20.90 8.88
N GLU A 312 9.85 -20.03 9.88
CA GLU A 312 8.50 -19.62 10.30
C GLU A 312 8.35 -18.10 10.08
N GLU A 313 7.42 -17.73 9.21
CA GLU A 313 7.11 -16.34 8.84
C GLU A 313 6.56 -15.60 10.08
N PRO A 314 7.07 -14.42 10.44
CA PRO A 314 6.49 -13.64 11.54
C PRO A 314 5.09 -13.17 11.14
N GLU A 315 4.04 -13.71 11.77
CA GLU A 315 2.65 -13.32 11.48
C GLU A 315 2.49 -11.80 11.50
N SER A 316 1.90 -11.26 10.42
CA SER A 316 1.50 -9.86 10.23
C SER A 316 1.87 -8.87 11.35
N SER A 317 3.00 -8.18 11.18
CA SER A 317 3.44 -7.14 12.09
C SER A 317 2.46 -5.97 12.12
N ILE A 318 1.87 -5.68 13.29
CA ILE A 318 0.87 -4.61 13.51
C ILE A 318 1.47 -3.20 13.61
N SER A 319 2.50 -2.87 12.81
CA SER A 319 3.06 -1.51 12.86
C SER A 319 2.05 -0.50 12.29
N SER A 320 2.04 0.71 12.86
CA SER A 320 0.87 1.61 12.90
C SER A 320 0.48 2.27 11.57
N THR A 321 1.02 1.81 10.44
CA THR A 321 0.71 2.30 9.09
C THR A 321 -0.69 1.94 8.59
N SER A 322 -1.39 1.01 9.26
CA SER A 322 -2.71 0.49 8.83
C SER A 322 -3.88 1.41 9.23
N ASN A 323 -3.93 2.62 8.67
CA ASN A 323 -4.99 3.60 8.93
C ASN A 323 -6.31 3.32 8.15
N GLU A 324 -6.45 2.14 7.52
CA GLU A 324 -7.60 1.78 6.67
C GLU A 324 -8.81 1.16 7.41
N GLN A 325 -8.75 0.95 8.73
CA GLN A 325 -9.83 0.25 9.46
C GLN A 325 -10.98 1.14 9.99
N LEU A 326 -11.08 2.39 9.52
CA LEU A 326 -12.18 3.31 9.86
C LEU A 326 -13.35 3.29 8.86
N LYS A 327 -13.91 2.11 8.55
CA LYS A 327 -15.22 1.98 7.89
C LYS A 327 -16.14 0.94 8.54
N VAL A 328 -16.94 1.47 9.48
CA VAL A 328 -18.35 1.12 9.78
C VAL A 328 -18.76 -0.35 9.70
N ASN A 329 -18.98 -0.95 10.86
CA ASN A 329 -19.89 -2.10 11.01
C ASN A 329 -21.19 -1.60 11.67
N GLN A 330 -22.33 -1.67 10.98
CA GLN A 330 -23.66 -1.44 11.54
C GLN A 330 -24.52 -2.69 11.34
N GLU A 331 -25.01 -3.26 12.44
CA GLU A 331 -25.95 -4.38 12.42
C GLU A 331 -27.34 -3.93 11.91
N PRO A 332 -28.04 -4.75 11.11
CA PRO A 332 -29.39 -4.43 10.64
C PRO A 332 -30.45 -4.74 11.71
N LYS A 333 -31.46 -3.86 11.85
CA LYS A 333 -32.70 -4.12 12.59
C LYS A 333 -33.95 -4.05 11.68
N ALA A 334 -35.01 -4.73 12.13
CA ALA A 334 -36.05 -5.25 11.26
C ALA A 334 -37.23 -4.30 10.92
N LYS A 335 -37.78 -4.52 9.71
CA LYS A 335 -39.17 -4.38 9.22
C LYS A 335 -40.12 -3.35 9.90
N LYS A 336 -40.65 -2.42 9.08
CA LYS A 336 -42.08 -1.98 9.13
C LYS A 336 -42.57 -1.29 7.83
N GLY A 337 -43.57 -1.88 7.16
CA GLY A 337 -44.79 -1.21 6.68
C GLY A 337 -44.85 -0.32 5.40
N ARG A 338 -45.35 -0.92 4.30
CA ARG A 338 -46.62 -0.58 3.58
C ARG A 338 -46.67 0.42 2.37
N ARG A 339 -47.22 -0.09 1.24
CA ARG A 339 -47.82 0.57 0.01
C ARG A 339 -46.89 1.44 -0.86
N SER A 340 -47.08 1.63 -2.18
CA SER A 340 -47.83 1.01 -3.31
C SER A 340 -47.25 1.65 -4.60
N GLN A 341 -47.11 1.01 -5.78
CA GLN A 341 -48.13 0.68 -6.80
C GLN A 341 -47.49 -0.22 -7.89
N ALA A 342 -48.31 -0.89 -8.72
CA ALA A 342 -47.91 -1.69 -9.90
C ALA A 342 -47.93 -0.82 -11.21
N PRO A 343 -47.55 -1.29 -12.42
CA PRO A 343 -48.15 -2.45 -13.13
C PRO A 343 -47.16 -3.44 -13.84
N GLU A 344 -47.71 -4.53 -14.39
CA GLU A 344 -47.04 -5.59 -15.21
C GLU A 344 -47.04 -5.26 -16.73
N PRO A 345 -46.36 -6.04 -17.61
CA PRO A 345 -46.86 -7.34 -18.18
C PRO A 345 -45.81 -8.50 -18.08
N LYS A 346 -46.17 -9.77 -17.84
CA LYS A 346 -46.83 -10.83 -18.66
C LYS A 346 -45.96 -11.56 -19.73
N GLU A 347 -45.75 -12.86 -19.51
CA GLU A 347 -45.81 -14.03 -20.43
C GLU A 347 -45.30 -15.27 -19.64
N GLU A 348 -45.64 -16.55 -19.89
CA GLU A 348 -46.87 -17.32 -20.12
C GLU A 348 -46.41 -18.82 -20.08
N GLU A 349 -47.12 -19.73 -19.40
CA GLU A 349 -46.82 -21.18 -19.37
C GLU A 349 -48.14 -21.98 -19.52
N PRO A 350 -48.18 -23.07 -20.30
CA PRO A 350 -49.34 -23.98 -20.37
C PRO A 350 -49.09 -25.37 -19.76
N GLU A 351 -50.18 -26.01 -19.29
CA GLU A 351 -50.25 -27.44 -18.92
C GLU A 351 -50.13 -28.36 -20.16
N PRO A 352 -50.16 -29.70 -19.99
CA PRO A 352 -51.45 -30.35 -20.27
C PRO A 352 -51.84 -31.56 -19.39
N GLU A 353 -53.09 -31.97 -19.62
CA GLU A 353 -53.89 -32.97 -18.91
C GLU A 353 -53.69 -34.44 -19.39
N VAL A 354 -54.55 -35.32 -18.84
CA VAL A 354 -54.77 -36.78 -19.03
C VAL A 354 -54.94 -37.25 -20.51
N GLU A 355 -54.92 -38.54 -20.92
CA GLU A 355 -55.76 -39.65 -20.43
C GLU A 355 -55.34 -41.09 -20.85
N ALA A 356 -55.72 -42.05 -19.98
CA ALA A 356 -55.97 -43.49 -20.10
C ALA A 356 -55.58 -44.30 -21.38
N THR A 357 -54.97 -45.49 -21.24
CA THR A 357 -55.64 -46.78 -20.90
C THR A 357 -54.61 -47.96 -20.89
N LYS A 358 -54.84 -49.26 -20.57
CA LYS A 358 -56.05 -50.09 -20.29
C LYS A 358 -55.72 -51.31 -19.37
N LYS A 359 -56.71 -51.71 -18.57
CA LYS A 359 -56.94 -52.93 -17.74
C LYS A 359 -56.16 -54.24 -17.98
N ALA A 360 -55.86 -54.93 -16.86
CA ALA A 360 -56.15 -56.38 -16.67
C ALA A 360 -56.55 -56.64 -15.20
N SER A 361 -57.32 -57.70 -14.94
CA SER A 361 -58.08 -57.91 -13.68
C SER A 361 -57.90 -59.31 -13.08
N ALA A 362 -57.75 -59.44 -11.75
CA ALA A 362 -58.02 -60.68 -11.02
C ALA A 362 -58.24 -60.45 -9.50
N SER A 363 -59.51 -60.54 -9.08
CA SER A 363 -60.04 -61.30 -7.93
C SER A 363 -59.18 -61.62 -6.69
N SER A 364 -59.70 -61.26 -5.51
CA SER A 364 -59.28 -61.80 -4.20
C SER A 364 -59.56 -63.29 -4.04
N PRO A 365 -58.66 -64.06 -3.39
CA PRO A 365 -59.01 -65.34 -2.77
C PRO A 365 -59.53 -65.09 -1.34
N ARG A 366 -60.80 -65.40 -1.08
CA ARG A 366 -61.25 -65.78 0.27
C ARG A 366 -60.75 -67.20 0.52
N THR A 367 -59.83 -67.40 1.46
CA THR A 367 -59.53 -68.73 1.99
C THR A 367 -60.24 -68.92 3.33
N LEU A 368 -61.05 -69.98 3.41
CA LEU A 368 -61.75 -70.32 4.65
C LEU A 368 -60.78 -70.78 5.73
N HIS A 369 -61.04 -70.38 6.97
CA HIS A 369 -60.48 -71.05 8.14
C HIS A 369 -61.01 -72.49 8.17
N ARG A 370 -60.16 -73.47 7.82
CA ARG A 370 -60.46 -74.89 8.03
C ARG A 370 -60.19 -75.20 9.50
N SER A 371 -61.23 -75.53 10.25
CA SER A 371 -61.11 -76.01 11.63
C SER A 371 -60.31 -77.31 11.66
N THR A 372 -59.14 -77.29 12.30
CA THR A 372 -58.46 -78.49 12.77
C THR A 372 -58.67 -78.57 14.27
N GLN A 373 -59.39 -79.60 14.71
CA GLN A 373 -59.62 -79.87 16.13
C GLN A 373 -58.32 -80.24 16.83
N THR A 374 -58.24 -79.92 18.13
CA THR A 374 -57.16 -80.34 19.01
C THR A 374 -57.22 -81.83 19.30
N SER A 375 -56.06 -82.48 19.32
CA SER A 375 -55.82 -83.65 20.17
C SER A 375 -54.73 -83.29 21.17
N SER A 376 -54.80 -83.84 22.39
CA SER A 376 -53.79 -83.69 23.44
C SER A 376 -52.39 -84.14 22.95
N ASP A 377 -51.26 -83.69 23.51
CA ASP A 377 -51.04 -83.27 24.89
C ASP A 377 -49.88 -82.25 25.01
N GLY A 378 -49.75 -81.57 26.16
CA GLY A 378 -48.59 -80.76 26.50
C GLY A 378 -48.79 -79.24 26.42
N ALA A 379 -48.81 -78.60 27.59
CA ALA A 379 -48.97 -77.16 27.74
C ALA A 379 -47.70 -76.38 27.30
N CYS A 380 -47.64 -75.99 26.03
CA CYS A 380 -46.83 -74.82 25.65
C CYS A 380 -47.65 -73.56 25.95
N GLN A 381 -47.43 -72.97 27.13
CA GLN A 381 -48.00 -71.68 27.51
C GLN A 381 -47.73 -70.62 26.41
N ASN A 382 -48.64 -69.65 26.25
CA ASN A 382 -48.72 -68.67 25.14
C ASN A 382 -47.42 -67.87 24.81
N MET A 383 -46.41 -67.96 25.68
CA MET A 383 -45.05 -67.44 25.53
C MET A 383 -44.36 -67.80 24.19
N CYS A 384 -44.67 -68.91 23.52
CA CYS A 384 -44.02 -69.25 22.24
C CYS A 384 -44.48 -68.35 21.08
N HIS A 385 -45.79 -68.14 20.94
CA HIS A 385 -46.38 -67.33 19.88
C HIS A 385 -46.12 -65.83 20.09
N GLU A 386 -46.18 -65.36 21.34
CA GLU A 386 -45.77 -63.99 21.69
C GLU A 386 -44.29 -63.75 21.40
N LYS A 387 -43.40 -64.69 21.76
CA LYS A 387 -41.96 -64.55 21.52
C LYS A 387 -41.63 -64.50 20.02
N TYR A 388 -42.24 -65.36 19.20
CA TYR A 388 -42.07 -65.29 17.73
C TYR A 388 -42.66 -64.02 17.12
N THR A 389 -43.84 -63.60 17.55
CA THR A 389 -44.50 -62.36 17.06
C THR A 389 -43.70 -61.12 17.44
N LYS A 390 -43.14 -61.08 18.66
CA LYS A 390 -42.24 -60.03 19.12
C LYS A 390 -40.94 -60.02 18.31
N ILE A 391 -40.25 -61.15 18.16
CA ILE A 391 -39.02 -61.23 17.35
C ILE A 391 -39.27 -60.76 15.90
N PHE A 392 -40.38 -61.17 15.28
CA PHE A 392 -40.72 -60.73 13.92
C PHE A 392 -41.02 -59.22 13.86
N SER A 393 -41.67 -58.66 14.88
CA SER A 393 -41.94 -57.23 14.98
C SER A 393 -40.66 -56.42 15.22
N ASP A 394 -39.79 -56.88 16.11
CA ASP A 394 -38.50 -56.26 16.42
C ASP A 394 -37.60 -56.27 15.17
N VAL A 395 -37.51 -57.39 14.44
CA VAL A 395 -36.79 -57.50 13.15
C VAL A 395 -37.39 -56.57 12.09
N LYS A 396 -38.73 -56.46 12.01
CA LYS A 396 -39.41 -55.56 11.06
C LYS A 396 -39.13 -54.08 11.36
N GLU A 397 -39.11 -53.68 12.63
CA GLU A 397 -38.77 -52.31 13.01
C GLU A 397 -37.26 -52.04 12.87
N MET A 398 -36.39 -53.01 13.13
CA MET A 398 -34.95 -52.90 12.80
C MET A 398 -34.73 -52.71 11.31
N MET A 399 -35.35 -53.52 10.45
CA MET A 399 -35.22 -53.42 8.99
C MET A 399 -35.77 -52.09 8.46
N LYS A 400 -36.88 -51.58 9.01
CA LYS A 400 -37.38 -50.23 8.72
C LYS A 400 -36.41 -49.13 9.17
N ALA A 401 -35.84 -49.26 10.37
CA ALA A 401 -34.91 -48.27 10.92
C ALA A 401 -33.60 -48.24 10.14
N GLU A 402 -33.10 -49.39 9.70
CA GLU A 402 -31.94 -49.55 8.83
C GLU A 402 -32.22 -48.96 7.44
N ASN A 403 -33.32 -49.35 6.79
CA ASN A 403 -33.70 -48.79 5.49
C ASN A 403 -33.94 -47.27 5.54
N LYS A 404 -34.48 -46.75 6.65
CA LYS A 404 -34.61 -45.31 6.89
C LYS A 404 -33.24 -44.63 7.03
N ARG A 405 -32.31 -45.19 7.81
CA ARG A 405 -30.95 -44.65 7.97
C ARG A 405 -30.18 -44.66 6.65
N GLU A 406 -30.33 -45.72 5.86
CA GLU A 406 -29.70 -45.84 4.55
C GLU A 406 -30.28 -44.83 3.56
N THR A 407 -31.61 -44.67 3.54
CA THR A 407 -32.27 -43.61 2.76
C THR A 407 -31.78 -42.21 3.17
N GLU A 408 -31.70 -41.93 4.47
CA GLU A 408 -31.17 -40.65 4.99
C GLU A 408 -29.69 -40.42 4.63
N ARG A 409 -28.87 -41.48 4.57
CA ARG A 409 -27.48 -41.42 4.14
C ARG A 409 -27.37 -41.09 2.65
N VAL A 410 -28.03 -41.87 1.79
CA VAL A 410 -28.00 -41.68 0.33
C VAL A 410 -28.55 -40.30 -0.06
N VAL A 411 -29.62 -39.83 0.58
CA VAL A 411 -30.14 -38.46 0.36
C VAL A 411 -29.12 -37.39 0.77
N ARG A 412 -28.39 -37.58 1.88
CA ARG A 412 -27.35 -36.63 2.32
C ARG A 412 -26.17 -36.59 1.35
N GLU A 413 -25.66 -37.75 0.95
CA GLU A 413 -24.56 -37.89 -0.01
C GLU A 413 -24.94 -37.28 -1.37
N ALA A 414 -26.17 -37.50 -1.84
CA ALA A 414 -26.69 -36.88 -3.07
C ALA A 414 -26.80 -35.34 -2.98
N LEU A 415 -27.28 -34.80 -1.86
CA LEU A 415 -27.37 -33.35 -1.63
C LEU A 415 -25.99 -32.68 -1.50
N GLU A 416 -25.01 -33.37 -0.90
CA GLU A 416 -23.64 -32.88 -0.77
C GLU A 416 -22.90 -32.90 -2.11
N LYS A 417 -23.07 -33.97 -2.90
CA LYS A 417 -22.57 -34.05 -4.27
C LYS A 417 -23.15 -32.96 -5.16
N LEU A 418 -24.47 -32.77 -5.16
CA LEU A 418 -25.14 -31.72 -5.96
C LEU A 418 -24.68 -30.32 -5.55
N ARG A 419 -24.42 -30.08 -4.25
CA ARG A 419 -23.83 -28.83 -3.77
C ARG A 419 -22.42 -28.61 -4.35
N SER A 420 -21.56 -29.63 -4.30
CA SER A 420 -20.20 -29.56 -4.85
C SER A 420 -20.21 -29.27 -6.35
N GLU A 421 -21.07 -29.96 -7.12
CA GLU A 421 -21.21 -29.75 -8.57
C GLU A 421 -21.68 -28.33 -8.90
N MET A 422 -22.67 -27.80 -8.17
CA MET A 422 -23.13 -26.41 -8.30
C MET A 422 -22.06 -25.37 -7.91
N GLU A 423 -21.23 -25.65 -6.90
CA GLU A 423 -20.14 -24.77 -6.48
C GLU A 423 -18.96 -24.79 -7.48
N ASP A 424 -18.69 -25.94 -8.09
CA ASP A 424 -17.72 -26.11 -9.18
C ASP A 424 -18.16 -25.39 -10.46
N GLU A 425 -19.42 -25.56 -10.88
CA GLU A 425 -19.98 -24.86 -12.04
C GLU A 425 -20.00 -23.34 -11.81
N LYS A 426 -20.42 -22.88 -10.62
CA LYS A 426 -20.35 -21.47 -10.22
C LYS A 426 -18.92 -20.93 -10.28
N ARG A 427 -17.92 -21.67 -9.80
CA ARG A 427 -16.50 -21.27 -9.87
C ARG A 427 -16.02 -21.18 -11.32
N LEU A 428 -16.40 -22.11 -12.19
CA LEU A 428 -16.05 -22.09 -13.60
C LEU A 428 -16.71 -20.91 -14.34
N ALA A 429 -17.99 -20.65 -14.08
CA ALA A 429 -18.72 -19.52 -14.63
C ALA A 429 -18.12 -18.17 -14.20
N LEU A 430 -17.78 -18.02 -12.91
CA LEU A 430 -17.09 -16.83 -12.39
C LEU A 430 -15.71 -16.64 -13.03
N SER A 431 -14.90 -17.70 -13.14
CA SER A 431 -13.58 -17.65 -13.79
C SER A 431 -13.70 -17.20 -15.26
N LYS A 432 -14.66 -17.75 -16.00
CA LYS A 432 -14.94 -17.37 -17.40
C LYS A 432 -15.41 -15.92 -17.52
N ALA A 433 -16.27 -15.46 -16.63
CA ALA A 433 -16.74 -14.07 -16.60
C ALA A 433 -15.61 -13.08 -16.28
N VAL A 434 -14.76 -13.39 -15.28
CA VAL A 434 -13.59 -12.56 -14.92
C VAL A 434 -12.58 -12.50 -16.07
N SER A 435 -12.28 -13.63 -16.71
CA SER A 435 -11.39 -13.68 -17.88
C SER A 435 -11.94 -12.85 -19.07
N GLY A 436 -13.25 -12.94 -19.34
CA GLY A 436 -13.91 -12.12 -20.34
C GLY A 436 -13.85 -10.62 -20.04
N ALA A 437 -14.15 -10.23 -18.80
CA ALA A 437 -14.08 -8.84 -18.36
C ALA A 437 -12.65 -8.27 -18.41
N GLN A 438 -11.63 -9.05 -18.02
CA GLN A 438 -10.24 -8.65 -18.12
C GLN A 438 -9.81 -8.44 -19.59
N ALA A 439 -10.17 -9.36 -20.48
CA ALA A 439 -9.86 -9.22 -21.91
C ALA A 439 -10.56 -8.02 -22.56
N GLU A 440 -11.78 -7.68 -22.13
CA GLU A 440 -12.48 -6.47 -22.57
C GLU A 440 -11.81 -5.18 -22.05
N MET A 441 -11.43 -5.16 -20.77
CA MET A 441 -10.69 -4.05 -20.15
C MET A 441 -9.33 -3.82 -20.84
N ASP A 442 -8.58 -4.88 -21.13
CA ASP A 442 -7.30 -4.79 -21.85
C ASP A 442 -7.46 -4.22 -23.27
N ARG A 443 -8.54 -4.58 -23.97
CA ARG A 443 -8.86 -4.04 -25.30
C ARG A 443 -9.20 -2.54 -25.22
N LYS A 444 -10.05 -2.14 -24.27
CA LYS A 444 -10.40 -0.73 -24.02
C LYS A 444 -9.17 0.10 -23.64
N CYS A 445 -8.31 -0.43 -22.78
CA CYS A 445 -7.05 0.21 -22.38
C CYS A 445 -6.11 0.44 -23.59
N LYS A 446 -5.92 -0.58 -24.44
CA LYS A 446 -5.14 -0.44 -25.69
C LYS A 446 -5.74 0.61 -26.63
N GLN A 447 -7.05 0.61 -26.81
CA GLN A 447 -7.75 1.58 -27.68
C GLN A 447 -7.58 3.02 -27.18
N VAL A 448 -7.77 3.26 -25.87
CA VAL A 448 -7.57 4.59 -25.25
C VAL A 448 -6.11 5.04 -25.38
N LYS A 449 -5.15 4.12 -25.19
CA LYS A 449 -3.72 4.42 -25.30
C LYS A 449 -3.32 4.87 -26.71
N GLU A 450 -3.73 4.15 -27.75
CA GLU A 450 -3.40 4.55 -29.13
C GLU A 450 -4.15 5.84 -29.53
N LYS A 451 -5.41 6.02 -29.15
CA LYS A 451 -6.16 7.28 -29.40
C LYS A 451 -5.49 8.50 -28.76
N CYS A 452 -5.08 8.39 -27.49
CA CYS A 452 -4.36 9.45 -26.78
C CYS A 452 -3.01 9.76 -27.43
N LYS A 453 -2.30 8.74 -27.93
CA LYS A 453 -1.04 8.89 -28.67
C LYS A 453 -1.25 9.57 -30.03
N GLU A 454 -2.32 9.26 -30.76
CA GLU A 454 -2.69 9.96 -32.01
C GLU A 454 -3.04 11.43 -31.75
N GLU A 455 -3.88 11.71 -30.75
CA GLU A 455 -4.23 13.07 -30.33
C GLU A 455 -3.00 13.90 -29.93
N LEU A 456 -2.06 13.30 -29.18
CA LEU A 456 -0.78 13.94 -28.82
C LEU A 456 0.09 14.23 -30.05
N VAL A 457 0.16 13.30 -31.01
CA VAL A 457 0.95 13.48 -32.25
C VAL A 457 0.38 14.61 -33.11
N GLU A 458 -0.95 14.73 -33.23
CA GLU A 458 -1.55 15.85 -33.97
C GLU A 458 -1.38 17.20 -33.27
N GLU A 459 -1.53 17.27 -31.94
CA GLU A 459 -1.29 18.53 -31.23
C GLU A 459 0.20 18.94 -31.29
N VAL A 460 1.14 17.99 -31.25
CA VAL A 460 2.58 18.26 -31.49
C VAL A 460 2.82 18.78 -32.92
N LYS A 461 2.22 18.18 -33.96
CA LYS A 461 2.32 18.67 -35.34
C LYS A 461 1.80 20.11 -35.46
N LYS A 462 0.66 20.40 -34.85
CA LYS A 462 0.03 21.73 -34.82
C LYS A 462 0.91 22.76 -34.11
N MET A 463 1.48 22.42 -32.96
CA MET A 463 2.44 23.26 -32.23
C MET A 463 3.72 23.54 -33.06
N VAL A 464 4.26 22.53 -33.75
CA VAL A 464 5.41 22.70 -34.66
C VAL A 464 5.06 23.61 -35.84
N ALA A 465 3.86 23.47 -36.43
CA ALA A 465 3.40 24.34 -37.52
C ALA A 465 3.24 25.79 -37.06
N GLN A 466 2.61 26.02 -35.89
CA GLN A 466 2.49 27.35 -35.28
C GLN A 466 3.85 27.97 -34.95
N HIS A 467 4.79 27.19 -34.38
CA HIS A 467 6.14 27.67 -34.10
C HIS A 467 6.88 28.06 -35.39
N LYS A 468 6.76 27.26 -36.46
CA LYS A 468 7.32 27.58 -37.78
C LYS A 468 6.71 28.87 -38.38
N GLN A 469 5.42 29.11 -38.18
CA GLN A 469 4.76 30.35 -38.59
C GLN A 469 5.26 31.55 -37.78
N LEU A 470 5.37 31.43 -36.46
CA LEU A 470 5.93 32.48 -35.59
C LEU A 470 7.37 32.81 -35.99
N LEU A 471 8.26 31.81 -36.14
CA LEU A 471 9.63 32.02 -36.63
C LEU A 471 9.67 32.74 -37.99
N SER A 472 8.74 32.44 -38.89
CA SER A 472 8.63 33.11 -40.20
C SER A 472 8.19 34.57 -40.08
N GLN A 473 7.25 34.87 -39.17
CA GLN A 473 6.85 36.25 -38.85
C GLN A 473 8.00 37.01 -38.17
N THR A 474 8.68 36.40 -37.21
CA THR A 474 9.83 36.98 -36.50
C THR A 474 10.96 37.33 -37.48
N LYS A 475 11.33 36.41 -38.38
CA LYS A 475 12.40 36.64 -39.37
C LYS A 475 12.10 37.70 -40.43
N LYS A 476 10.85 38.16 -40.54
CA LYS A 476 10.46 39.26 -41.45
C LYS A 476 10.58 40.65 -40.82
N LYS A 477 10.76 40.74 -39.50
CA LYS A 477 10.88 42.00 -38.76
C LYS A 477 12.34 42.39 -38.58
N GLN A 478 12.57 43.66 -38.27
CA GLN A 478 13.86 44.19 -37.82
C GLN A 478 13.87 44.21 -36.28
N TRP A 479 15.04 43.98 -35.69
CA TRP A 479 15.18 43.74 -34.25
C TRP A 479 16.14 44.74 -33.61
N CYS A 480 15.81 45.16 -32.39
CA CYS A 480 16.62 46.09 -31.61
C CYS A 480 17.89 45.41 -31.15
N TYR A 481 19.05 45.94 -31.54
CA TYR A 481 20.35 45.37 -31.16
C TYR A 481 20.55 45.28 -29.63
N ASN A 482 19.94 46.20 -28.87
CA ASN A 482 20.18 46.34 -27.43
C ASN A 482 19.24 45.51 -26.54
N CYS A 483 18.03 45.17 -27.01
CA CYS A 483 17.00 44.56 -26.18
C CYS A 483 16.06 43.61 -26.91
N GLU A 484 16.37 43.23 -28.15
CA GLU A 484 15.64 42.21 -28.95
C GLU A 484 14.14 42.49 -29.22
N GLU A 485 13.63 43.67 -28.85
CA GLU A 485 12.30 44.15 -29.24
C GLU A 485 12.24 44.55 -30.72
N GLU A 486 11.04 44.64 -31.28
CA GLU A 486 10.84 45.08 -32.67
C GLU A 486 11.41 46.48 -32.90
N ALA A 487 12.31 46.62 -33.88
CA ALA A 487 12.99 47.88 -34.16
C ALA A 487 12.13 48.78 -35.06
N MET A 488 11.97 50.04 -34.62
CA MET A 488 11.28 51.09 -35.37
C MET A 488 12.23 52.15 -35.95
N TYR A 489 13.50 52.17 -35.51
CA TYR A 489 14.55 53.09 -35.99
C TYR A 489 15.72 52.32 -36.62
N HIS A 490 16.13 52.71 -37.83
CA HIS A 490 17.29 52.12 -38.52
C HIS A 490 18.52 53.05 -38.43
N CYS A 491 19.65 52.51 -37.99
CA CYS A 491 20.92 53.24 -37.90
C CYS A 491 21.80 52.98 -39.12
N CYS A 492 22.15 51.72 -39.37
CA CYS A 492 22.91 51.25 -40.53
C CYS A 492 22.58 49.78 -40.84
N TRP A 493 23.08 49.24 -41.96
CA TRP A 493 22.77 47.90 -42.52
C TRP A 493 22.55 46.76 -41.50
N ASN A 494 23.34 46.69 -40.42
CA ASN A 494 23.28 45.61 -39.43
C ASN A 494 22.93 46.13 -38.01
N THR A 495 22.29 47.30 -37.88
CA THR A 495 21.98 47.87 -36.57
C THR A 495 20.74 48.76 -36.61
N SER A 496 19.72 48.31 -35.88
CA SER A 496 18.41 48.95 -35.71
C SER A 496 18.03 48.95 -34.22
N TYR A 497 17.08 49.81 -33.83
CA TYR A 497 16.69 50.05 -32.44
C TYR A 497 15.17 50.22 -32.28
N CYS A 498 14.62 49.77 -31.14
CA CYS A 498 13.23 50.04 -30.76
C CYS A 498 13.04 51.46 -30.18
N SER A 499 14.09 52.09 -29.67
CA SER A 499 14.00 53.40 -29.02
C SER A 499 15.29 54.21 -29.11
N ILE A 500 15.18 55.54 -28.96
CA ILE A 500 16.34 56.45 -28.86
C ILE A 500 17.20 56.11 -27.63
N LYS A 501 16.60 55.63 -26.53
CA LYS A 501 17.31 55.17 -25.34
C LYS A 501 18.24 53.99 -25.67
N CYS A 502 17.70 52.93 -26.26
CA CYS A 502 18.47 51.77 -26.70
C CYS A 502 19.52 52.10 -27.77
N GLN A 503 19.24 53.10 -28.61
CA GLN A 503 20.24 53.66 -29.53
C GLN A 503 21.39 54.31 -28.76
N GLN A 504 21.12 55.20 -27.81
CA GLN A 504 22.15 55.90 -27.04
C GLN A 504 23.01 54.93 -26.22
N GLU A 505 22.39 53.95 -25.54
CA GLU A 505 23.09 52.93 -24.76
C GLU A 505 24.13 52.18 -25.60
N HIS A 506 23.72 51.55 -26.71
CA HIS A 506 24.63 50.85 -27.62
C HIS A 506 25.59 51.81 -28.35
N TRP A 507 25.18 53.06 -28.63
CA TRP A 507 26.03 54.06 -29.28
C TRP A 507 27.21 54.48 -28.42
N HIS A 508 26.98 54.71 -27.12
CA HIS A 508 28.01 55.10 -26.17
C HIS A 508 28.89 53.93 -25.72
N ALA A 509 28.35 52.72 -25.68
CA ALA A 509 29.16 51.50 -25.51
C ALA A 509 30.12 51.30 -26.69
N ASP A 510 29.59 50.93 -27.87
CA ASP A 510 30.42 50.40 -28.96
C ASP A 510 30.06 50.93 -30.37
N HIS A 511 28.77 51.14 -30.68
CA HIS A 511 28.34 51.35 -32.06
C HIS A 511 28.96 52.59 -32.72
N LYS A 512 29.24 53.65 -31.95
CA LYS A 512 29.87 54.89 -32.45
C LYS A 512 31.21 54.64 -33.15
N ARG A 513 31.96 53.58 -32.79
CA ARG A 513 33.26 53.24 -33.38
C ARG A 513 33.14 52.42 -34.66
N THR A 514 32.02 51.71 -34.85
CA THR A 514 31.82 50.71 -35.92
C THR A 514 30.68 51.05 -36.89
N CYS A 515 29.93 52.13 -36.62
CA CYS A 515 28.80 52.54 -37.43
C CYS A 515 29.20 52.84 -38.89
N ARG A 516 28.49 52.21 -39.83
CA ARG A 516 28.72 52.34 -41.27
C ARG A 516 27.84 53.39 -41.96
N ARG A 517 27.08 54.17 -41.18
CA ARG A 517 26.27 55.28 -41.71
C ARG A 517 27.23 56.39 -42.16
N LYS A 518 27.27 56.68 -43.46
CA LYS A 518 28.01 57.84 -43.98
C LYS A 518 27.45 59.12 -43.34
N ARG A 519 28.35 60.07 -43.04
CA ARG A 519 27.99 61.41 -42.59
C ARG A 519 27.34 62.20 -43.73
#